data_AF-A0A661HC65-F1
#
_entry.id   AF-A0A661HC65-F1
#
_cell.length_a   1.000
_cell.length_b   1.000
_cell.length_c   1.000
_cell.angle_alpha   90.00
_cell.angle_beta   90.00
_cell.angle_gamma   90.00
#
_symmetry.space_group_name_H-M   'P 1'
#
loop_
_entity.id
_entity.type
_entity.pdbx_description
1 polymer ?
#
loop_
_entity_poly.entity_id
_entity_poly.type
_entity_poly.pdbx_seq_one_letter_code
_entity_poly.pdbx_strand_id
1 'polypeptide(L)'
;MPPADTDAEKNALLEVVSEDAAQLIHHLRCSHAPDDALIEATAHIRQALEALRPWLKQGEGWSTTSLASDTPGFAWCDDDLTAVMPYSPVTGRRNPVAPPIRMWKEGREVRGEVIFSPTYAGPPDSVHG
;
A
#
# COMPACT_ATOMS: atom_id res chain seq x y z
N MET A 1 10.99 -5.46 -26.04
CA MET A 1 9.93 -5.09 -25.08
C MET A 1 9.49 -6.35 -24.37
N PRO A 2 9.56 -6.43 -23.03
CA PRO A 2 8.83 -7.48 -22.30
C PRO A 2 7.32 -7.36 -22.62
N PRO A 3 6.57 -8.47 -22.67
CA PRO A 3 5.14 -8.44 -22.93
C PRO A 3 4.40 -7.70 -21.82
N ALA A 4 3.46 -6.82 -22.18
CA ALA A 4 2.73 -5.96 -21.24
C ALA A 4 1.98 -6.73 -20.13
N ASP A 5 1.62 -8.00 -20.38
CA ASP A 5 0.93 -8.86 -19.41
C ASP A 5 1.76 -9.15 -18.15
N THR A 6 3.09 -9.31 -18.27
CA THR A 6 3.93 -9.69 -17.13
C THR A 6 4.10 -8.56 -16.10
N ASP A 7 4.03 -7.30 -16.54
CA ASP A 7 4.16 -6.14 -15.65
C ASP A 7 2.83 -5.87 -14.92
N ALA A 8 1.69 -6.11 -15.58
CA ALA A 8 0.36 -6.00 -14.96
C ALA A 8 0.16 -7.08 -13.88
N GLU A 9 0.49 -8.34 -14.17
CA GLU A 9 0.44 -9.45 -13.21
C GLU A 9 1.32 -9.18 -11.98
N LYS A 10 2.55 -8.72 -12.20
CA LYS A 10 3.46 -8.36 -11.12
C LYS A 10 2.92 -7.21 -10.27
N ASN A 11 2.35 -6.19 -10.89
CA ASN A 11 1.76 -5.06 -10.20
C ASN A 11 0.58 -5.49 -9.32
N ALA A 12 -0.27 -6.38 -9.82
CA ALA A 12 -1.37 -6.97 -9.03
C ALA A 12 -0.84 -7.75 -7.81
N LEU A 13 0.23 -8.55 -7.98
CA LEU A 13 0.85 -9.25 -6.84
C LEU A 13 1.42 -8.30 -5.78
N LEU A 14 2.02 -7.18 -6.19
CA LEU A 14 2.51 -6.17 -5.24
C LEU A 14 1.37 -5.51 -4.46
N GLU A 15 0.23 -5.27 -5.10
CA GLU A 15 -0.97 -4.72 -4.45
C GLU A 15 -1.57 -5.74 -3.48
N VAL A 16 -1.69 -7.02 -3.85
CA VAL A 16 -2.17 -8.08 -2.93
C VAL A 16 -1.30 -8.19 -1.68
N VAL A 17 0.03 -8.25 -1.83
CA VAL A 17 0.93 -8.34 -0.67
C VAL A 17 0.83 -7.09 0.23
N SER A 18 0.60 -5.92 -0.37
CA SER A 18 0.42 -4.67 0.39
C SER A 18 -0.92 -4.64 1.14
N GLU A 19 -1.99 -5.14 0.52
CA GLU A 19 -3.31 -5.30 1.13
C GLU A 19 -3.23 -6.27 2.33
N ASP A 20 -2.58 -7.42 2.17
CA ASP A 20 -2.36 -8.39 3.26
C ASP A 20 -1.58 -7.78 4.42
N ALA A 21 -0.55 -6.98 4.12
CA ALA A 21 0.21 -6.25 5.12
C ALA A 21 -0.65 -5.18 5.84
N ALA A 22 -1.54 -4.49 5.13
CA ALA A 22 -2.49 -3.55 5.73
C ALA A 22 -3.49 -4.25 6.66
N GLN A 23 -4.00 -5.42 6.27
CA GLN A 23 -4.85 -6.25 7.11
C GLN A 23 -4.11 -6.75 8.36
N LEU A 24 -2.84 -7.15 8.23
CA LEU A 24 -1.99 -7.50 9.37
C LEU A 24 -1.84 -6.33 10.34
N ILE A 25 -1.59 -5.11 9.87
CA ILE A 25 -1.55 -3.90 10.71
C ILE A 25 -2.86 -3.72 11.47
N HIS A 26 -4.00 -3.87 10.77
CA HIS A 26 -5.32 -3.78 11.40
C HIS A 26 -5.54 -4.85 12.49
N HIS A 27 -5.18 -6.10 12.22
CA HIS A 27 -5.29 -7.20 13.20
C HIS A 27 -4.38 -6.99 14.41
N LEU A 28 -3.15 -6.50 14.21
CA LEU A 28 -2.26 -6.15 15.32
C LEU A 28 -2.83 -5.04 16.21
N ARG A 29 -3.60 -4.11 15.63
CA ARG A 29 -4.27 -3.05 16.39
C ARG A 29 -5.53 -3.53 17.13
N CYS A 30 -6.28 -4.45 16.55
CA CYS A 30 -7.66 -4.74 16.98
C CYS A 30 -7.86 -6.13 17.60
N SER A 31 -6.88 -7.03 17.51
CA SER A 31 -7.01 -8.38 18.04
C SER A 31 -6.70 -8.48 19.53
N HIS A 32 -7.28 -9.49 20.18
CA HIS A 32 -6.93 -9.96 21.52
C HIS A 32 -6.31 -11.36 21.42
N ALA A 33 -5.44 -11.57 20.42
CA ALA A 33 -4.92 -12.89 20.09
C ALA A 33 -4.08 -13.47 21.27
N PRO A 34 -4.21 -14.77 21.57
CA PRO A 34 -3.37 -15.44 22.56
C PRO A 34 -1.91 -15.57 22.11
N ASP A 35 -1.01 -15.82 23.05
CA ASP A 35 0.44 -15.88 22.82
C ASP A 35 0.85 -16.87 21.73
N ASP A 36 0.20 -18.03 21.65
CA ASP A 36 0.46 -19.05 20.64
C ASP A 36 0.16 -18.55 19.22
N ALA A 37 -0.96 -17.86 19.03
CA ALA A 37 -1.31 -17.22 17.75
C ALA A 37 -0.31 -16.10 17.37
N LEU A 38 0.18 -15.33 18.34
CA LEU A 38 1.20 -14.30 18.09
C LEU A 38 2.56 -14.90 17.70
N ILE A 39 2.93 -16.04 18.30
CA ILE A 39 4.14 -16.79 17.95
C ILE A 39 4.05 -17.31 16.51
N GLU A 40 2.90 -17.88 16.14
CA GLU A 40 2.64 -18.37 14.78
C GLU A 40 2.71 -17.24 13.75
N ALA A 41 2.00 -16.12 13.99
CA ALA A 41 2.05 -14.95 13.12
C ALA A 41 3.48 -14.41 12.96
N THR A 42 4.26 -14.37 14.05
CA THR A 42 5.66 -13.95 14.01
C THR A 42 6.51 -14.84 13.10
N ALA A 43 6.29 -16.16 13.14
CA ALA A 43 7.00 -17.10 12.28
C ALA A 43 6.70 -16.85 10.80
N HIS A 44 5.43 -16.64 10.45
CA HIS A 44 5.02 -16.33 9.07
C HIS A 44 5.58 -15.00 8.57
N ILE A 45 5.54 -13.94 9.40
CA ILE A 45 6.14 -12.63 9.05
C ILE A 45 7.63 -12.79 8.75
N ARG A 46 8.37 -13.52 9.60
CA ARG A 46 9.80 -13.76 9.38
C ARG A 46 10.09 -14.53 8.11
N GLN A 47 9.25 -15.52 7.79
CA GLN A 47 9.37 -16.27 6.54
C GLN A 47 9.14 -15.37 5.32
N ALA A 48 8.14 -14.49 5.36
CA ALA A 48 7.87 -13.54 4.28
C ALA A 48 9.05 -12.55 4.10
N LEU A 49 9.58 -12.00 5.20
CA LEU A 49 10.76 -11.13 5.16
C LEU A 49 11.97 -11.82 4.54
N GLU A 50 12.22 -13.08 4.90
CA GLU A 50 13.31 -13.87 4.34
C GLU A 50 13.15 -14.11 2.83
N ALA A 51 11.93 -14.39 2.37
CA ALA A 51 11.63 -14.57 0.95
C ALA A 51 11.85 -13.30 0.12
N LEU A 52 11.55 -12.12 0.69
CA LEU A 52 11.73 -10.83 0.03
C LEU A 52 13.17 -10.30 0.12
N ARG A 53 13.94 -10.70 1.13
CA ARG A 53 15.29 -10.18 1.43
C ARG A 53 16.26 -10.18 0.23
N PRO A 54 16.36 -11.23 -0.61
CA PRO A 54 17.28 -11.23 -1.76
C PRO A 54 17.00 -10.14 -2.80
N TRP A 55 15.80 -9.57 -2.79
CA TRP A 55 15.33 -8.58 -3.77
C TRP A 55 15.44 -7.13 -3.26
N LEU A 56 15.89 -6.94 -2.02
CA LEU A 56 16.07 -5.60 -1.44
C LEU A 56 17.14 -4.82 -2.22
N LYS A 57 16.76 -3.68 -2.77
CA LYS A 57 17.71 -2.69 -3.32
C LYS A 57 18.09 -1.73 -2.21
N GLN A 58 19.33 -1.80 -1.73
CA GLN A 58 19.90 -0.82 -0.79
C GLN A 58 20.81 0.14 -1.58
N GLY A 59 20.67 1.47 -1.44
CA GLY A 59 21.51 2.45 -2.14
C GLY A 59 20.81 3.76 -2.49
N GLU A 60 21.60 4.78 -2.86
CA GLU A 60 21.27 6.22 -2.88
C GLU A 60 20.00 6.62 -3.66
N GLY A 61 19.20 7.49 -3.03
CA GLY A 61 17.92 7.99 -3.53
C GLY A 61 16.77 7.61 -2.57
N TRP A 62 15.94 8.58 -2.18
CA TRP A 62 14.81 8.37 -1.26
C TRP A 62 13.73 7.43 -1.85
N SER A 63 13.77 7.19 -3.16
CA SER A 63 12.94 6.22 -3.86
C SER A 63 13.79 5.24 -4.64
N THR A 64 13.81 3.97 -4.21
CA THR A 64 14.41 2.86 -4.96
C THR A 64 13.54 2.44 -6.17
N THR A 65 12.36 3.05 -6.32
CA THR A 65 11.42 2.87 -7.42
C THR A 65 10.99 4.25 -7.95
N SER A 66 11.83 4.85 -8.79
CA SER A 66 11.49 6.10 -9.47
C SER A 66 10.39 5.84 -10.49
N LEU A 67 9.17 6.31 -10.22
CA LEU A 67 8.09 6.37 -11.21
C LEU A 67 8.05 7.72 -11.93
N ALA A 68 8.75 8.72 -11.39
CA ALA A 68 8.70 10.10 -11.88
C ALA A 68 9.74 10.42 -12.97
N SER A 69 10.82 9.65 -13.10
CA SER A 69 11.93 10.04 -14.00
C SER A 69 11.74 9.66 -15.47
N ASP A 70 11.02 8.58 -15.79
CA ASP A 70 11.12 7.97 -17.13
C ASP A 70 9.78 7.69 -17.85
N THR A 71 8.64 8.21 -17.35
CA THR A 71 7.34 8.03 -18.02
C THR A 71 6.84 9.35 -18.61
N PRO A 72 7.02 9.60 -19.92
CA PRO A 72 6.30 10.66 -20.60
C PRO A 72 4.80 10.31 -20.56
N GLY A 73 4.03 11.13 -19.83
CA GLY A 73 2.64 10.81 -19.51
C GLY A 73 2.54 10.10 -18.16
N PHE A 74 2.72 10.86 -17.08
CA PHE A 74 2.04 10.60 -15.82
C PHE A 74 0.56 10.42 -16.19
N ALA A 75 0.10 9.17 -16.30
CA ALA A 75 -1.20 8.86 -16.85
C ALA A 75 -2.25 9.28 -15.81
N TRP A 76 -2.59 10.57 -15.84
CA TRP A 76 -3.74 11.14 -15.14
C TRP A 76 -4.96 10.34 -15.61
N CYS A 77 -5.41 9.42 -14.76
CA CYS A 77 -6.67 8.73 -14.94
C CYS A 77 -7.70 9.55 -14.17
N ASP A 78 -8.54 10.31 -14.88
CA ASP A 78 -9.56 11.17 -14.26
C ASP A 78 -10.48 10.36 -13.32
N ASP A 79 -10.67 9.05 -13.60
CA ASP A 79 -11.48 8.14 -12.79
C ASP A 79 -10.74 7.47 -11.62
N ASP A 80 -9.39 7.48 -11.61
CA ASP A 80 -8.58 6.86 -10.56
C ASP A 80 -7.22 7.57 -10.38
N LEU A 81 -7.23 8.61 -9.55
CA LEU A 81 -6.05 9.41 -9.27
C LEU A 81 -5.07 8.72 -8.31
N THR A 82 -5.41 7.55 -7.77
CA THR A 82 -4.52 6.80 -6.86
C THR A 82 -3.43 6.05 -7.60
N ALA A 83 -3.65 5.75 -8.89
CA ALA A 83 -2.72 5.01 -9.74
C ALA A 83 -1.40 5.77 -10.01
N VAL A 84 -1.39 7.10 -9.85
CA VAL A 84 -0.25 7.95 -10.25
C VAL A 84 0.90 7.96 -9.24
N MET A 85 0.63 7.59 -7.98
CA MET A 85 1.62 7.51 -6.90
C MET A 85 1.40 6.23 -6.08
N PRO A 86 1.70 5.05 -6.63
CA PRO A 86 1.35 3.76 -6.03
C PRO A 86 2.01 3.49 -4.67
N TYR A 87 3.08 4.19 -4.30
CA TYR A 87 3.75 4.06 -3.00
C TYR A 87 3.49 5.23 -2.03
N SER A 88 2.63 6.19 -2.41
CA SER A 88 2.20 7.29 -1.54
C SER A 88 1.61 6.75 -0.22
N PRO A 89 1.98 7.29 0.95
CA PRO A 89 1.40 6.88 2.23
C PRO A 89 -0.03 7.41 2.44
N VAL A 90 -0.58 8.17 1.49
CA VAL A 90 -1.94 8.72 1.55
C VAL A 90 -2.86 8.00 0.56
N THR A 91 -2.33 7.69 -0.63
CA THR A 91 -3.14 7.27 -1.78
C THR A 91 -2.61 6.02 -2.48
N GLY A 92 -1.44 5.51 -2.10
CA GLY A 92 -0.75 4.48 -2.84
C GLY A 92 -1.21 3.07 -2.47
N ARG A 93 -1.81 2.34 -3.42
CA ARG A 93 -2.25 0.94 -3.22
C ARG A 93 -1.13 -0.05 -2.89
N ARG A 94 0.13 0.31 -3.14
CA ARG A 94 1.32 -0.49 -2.82
C ARG A 94 1.99 -0.04 -1.53
N ASN A 95 1.32 0.80 -0.74
CA ASN A 95 1.77 1.21 0.57
C ASN A 95 0.78 0.71 1.63
N PRO A 96 1.15 -0.26 2.47
CA PRO A 96 0.25 -0.84 3.47
C PRO A 96 -0.17 0.12 4.58
N VAL A 97 0.46 1.30 4.68
CA VAL A 97 0.08 2.36 5.61
C VAL A 97 -1.02 3.24 5.01
N ALA A 98 -1.10 3.34 3.68
CA ALA A 98 -2.05 4.21 3.03
C ALA A 98 -3.48 3.76 3.31
N PRO A 99 -4.39 4.66 3.71
CA PRO A 99 -5.80 4.34 3.80
C PRO A 99 -6.35 3.98 2.40
N PRO A 100 -7.42 3.16 2.32
CA PRO A 100 -8.01 2.73 1.05
C PRO A 100 -8.88 3.85 0.46
N ILE A 101 -8.27 5.00 0.17
CA ILE A 101 -8.95 6.15 -0.42
C ILE A 101 -9.25 5.83 -1.88
N ARG A 102 -10.49 6.07 -2.31
CA ARG A 102 -10.83 6.21 -3.72
C ARG A 102 -10.81 7.69 -4.08
N MET A 103 -10.10 8.06 -5.15
CA MET A 103 -9.99 9.44 -5.60
C MET A 103 -10.29 9.58 -7.09
N TRP A 104 -11.11 10.57 -7.43
CA TRP A 104 -11.50 10.87 -8.81
C TRP A 104 -11.55 12.39 -9.03
N LYS A 105 -11.49 12.80 -10.29
CA LYS A 105 -11.69 14.19 -10.68
C LYS A 105 -13.16 14.44 -10.95
N GLU A 106 -13.70 15.52 -10.40
CA GLU A 106 -15.05 16.00 -10.70
C GLU A 106 -14.96 17.44 -11.22
N GLY A 107 -14.97 17.60 -12.55
CA GLY A 107 -14.79 18.90 -13.19
C GLY A 107 -13.43 19.53 -12.89
N ARG A 108 -13.43 20.57 -12.03
CA ARG A 108 -12.21 21.27 -11.58
C ARG A 108 -11.75 20.86 -10.17
N GLU A 109 -12.48 19.95 -9.54
CA GLU A 109 -12.19 19.47 -8.18
C GLU A 109 -11.60 18.06 -8.22
N VAL A 110 -10.85 17.72 -7.19
CA VAL A 110 -10.50 16.33 -6.86
C VAL A 110 -11.35 15.94 -5.67
N ARG A 111 -12.08 14.83 -5.80
CA ARG A 111 -12.91 14.25 -4.75
C ARG A 111 -12.32 12.93 -4.30
N GLY A 112 -12.61 12.58 -3.06
CA GLY A 112 -12.23 11.28 -2.54
C GLY A 112 -13.18 10.80 -1.44
N GLU A 113 -13.28 9.48 -1.33
CA GLU A 113 -14.04 8.81 -0.28
C GLU A 113 -13.15 7.77 0.39
N VAL A 114 -13.32 7.61 1.71
CA VAL A 114 -12.54 6.66 2.51
C VAL A 114 -13.35 6.25 3.73
N ILE A 115 -13.24 4.98 4.09
CA ILE A 115 -13.72 4.45 5.38
C ILE A 115 -12.48 4.15 6.22
N PHE A 116 -12.26 4.93 7.28
CA PHE A 116 -11.14 4.71 8.18
C PHE A 116 -11.42 3.54 9.13
N SER A 117 -10.43 2.66 9.28
CA SER A 117 -10.43 1.64 10.32
C SER A 117 -9.79 2.18 11.62
N PRO A 118 -9.91 1.47 12.74
CA PRO A 118 -9.22 1.82 13.99
C PRO A 118 -7.69 1.94 13.88
N THR A 119 -7.09 1.44 12.79
CA THR A 119 -5.67 1.66 12.48
C THR A 119 -5.31 3.15 12.44
N TYR A 120 -6.25 3.99 12.01
CA TYR A 120 -6.06 5.44 11.84
C TYR A 120 -6.62 6.27 13.00
N ALA A 121 -7.06 5.61 14.09
CA ALA A 121 -7.67 6.30 15.22
C ALA A 121 -6.62 7.06 16.05
N GLY A 122 -6.93 8.31 16.38
CA GLY A 122 -6.17 9.13 17.32
C GLY A 122 -6.87 9.13 18.69
N PRO A 123 -7.80 10.07 18.93
CA PRO A 123 -8.74 9.98 20.04
C PRO A 123 -9.71 8.79 19.88
N PRO A 124 -10.39 8.36 20.96
CA PRO A 124 -11.49 7.41 20.87
C PRO A 124 -12.52 7.85 19.82
N ASP A 125 -12.94 6.91 18.98
CA ASP A 125 -13.97 7.09 17.94
C ASP A 125 -13.70 8.23 16.94
N SER A 126 -12.43 8.61 16.73
CA SER A 126 -12.04 9.68 15.80
C SER A 126 -10.74 9.37 15.08
N VAL A 127 -10.64 9.82 13.82
CA VAL A 127 -9.40 9.78 13.04
C VAL A 127 -8.36 10.71 13.67
N HIS A 128 -7.10 10.31 13.65
CA HIS A 128 -6.01 11.20 14.07
C HIS A 128 -5.91 12.40 13.12
N GLY A 129 -5.82 13.61 13.70
CA GLY A 129 -5.76 14.87 12.95
C GLY A 129 -4.42 15.16 12.30
#